data_AF-A0A1F7Y590-F1
#
_entry.id   AF-A0A1F7Y590-F1
#
_cell.length_a   1.000
_cell.length_b   1.000
_cell.length_c   1.000
_cell.angle_alpha   90.00
_cell.angle_beta   90.00
_cell.angle_gamma   90.00
#
_symmetry.space_group_name_H-M   'P 1'
#
loop_
_entity.id
_entity.type
_entity.pdbx_description
1 polymer ?
#
loop_
_entity_poly.entity_id
_entity_poly.type
_entity_poly.pdbx_seq_one_letter_code
_entity_poly.pdbx_strand_id
1 'polypeptide(L)' 'MPKRTFKPSKRKKNKTHGFRSRMKTKSGRKVIKRRKNKKRV' A
#
# COMPACT_ATOMS: atom_id res chain seq x y z
N MET A 1 -19.43 -8.87 21.77
CA MET A 1 -19.40 -8.48 20.34
C MET A 1 -18.05 -8.85 19.73
N PRO A 2 -17.99 -9.44 18.52
CA PRO A 2 -16.73 -9.87 17.91
C PRO A 2 -15.86 -8.68 17.49
N LYS A 3 -14.53 -8.87 17.57
CA LYS A 3 -13.55 -7.86 17.17
C LYS A 3 -13.61 -7.64 15.65
N ARG A 4 -13.73 -6.37 15.23
CA ARG A 4 -13.70 -6.01 13.80
C ARG A 4 -12.34 -6.31 13.16
N THR A 5 -12.35 -6.72 11.90
CA THR A 5 -11.17 -7.13 11.12
C THR A 5 -10.19 -5.98 10.91
N PHE A 6 -10.71 -4.80 10.56
CA PHE A 6 -9.87 -3.62 10.41
C PHE A 6 -9.57 -2.99 11.78
N LYS A 7 -8.33 -3.17 12.23
CA LYS A 7 -7.77 -2.45 13.38
C LYS A 7 -6.74 -1.43 12.85
N PRO A 8 -7.08 -0.13 12.77
CA PRO A 8 -6.21 0.85 12.14
C PRO A 8 -4.94 1.08 12.96
N SER A 9 -3.81 1.10 12.27
CA SER A 9 -2.53 1.55 12.82
C SER A 9 -1.74 2.26 11.71
N LYS A 10 -1.39 3.53 11.96
CA LYS A 10 -0.64 4.36 10.99
C LYS A 10 0.73 3.74 10.66
N ARG A 11 1.44 3.25 11.70
CA ARG A 11 2.74 2.58 11.55
C ARG A 11 2.65 1.33 10.68
N LYS A 12 1.65 0.47 10.94
CA LYS A 12 1.45 -0.78 10.17
C LYS A 12 1.11 -0.46 8.71
N LYS A 13 0.16 0.46 8.47
CA LYS A 13 -0.25 0.88 7.12
C LYS A 13 0.93 1.41 6.29
N ASN A 14 1.75 2.29 6.87
CA ASN A 14 2.88 2.90 6.16
C ASN A 14 3.99 1.89 5.87
N LYS A 15 4.29 0.99 6.82
CA LYS A 15 5.30 -0.06 6.63
C LYS A 15 4.90 -1.06 5.55
N THR A 16 3.63 -1.48 5.50
CA THR A 16 3.18 -2.51 4.54
C THR A 16 2.79 -1.92 3.19
N HIS A 17 2.03 -0.83 3.16
CA HIS A 17 1.41 -0.30 1.93
C HIS A 17 2.00 1.02 1.43
N GLY A 18 2.90 1.65 2.19
CA GLY A 18 3.51 2.92 1.83
C GLY A 18 4.40 2.86 0.59
N PHE A 19 4.76 4.04 0.06
CA PHE A 19 5.54 4.19 -1.16
C PHE A 19 6.88 3.44 -1.11
N ARG A 20 7.63 3.56 -0.01
CA ARG A 20 8.92 2.88 0.18
C ARG A 20 8.80 1.36 0.03
N SER A 21 7.76 0.76 0.62
CA SER A 21 7.49 -0.68 0.52
C SER A 21 7.19 -1.11 -0.93
N ARG A 22 6.42 -0.29 -1.66
CA ARG A 22 6.11 -0.54 -3.07
C ARG A 22 7.34 -0.39 -3.98
N MET A 23 8.23 0.56 -3.70
CA MET A 23 9.44 0.76 -4.51
C MET A 23 10.50 -0.33 -4.32
N LYS A 24 10.54 -0.98 -3.14
CA LYS A 24 11.51 -2.04 -2.82
C LYS A 24 11.43 -3.24 -3.76
N THR A 25 10.24 -3.60 -4.24
CA THR A 25 10.01 -4.80 -5.05
C THR A 25 9.73 -4.49 -6.52
N LYS A 26 10.08 -5.41 -7.43
CA LYS A 26 9.79 -5.26 -8.87
C LYS A 26 8.27 -5.18 -9.13
N SER A 27 7.48 -6.00 -8.43
CA SER A 27 6.02 -6.01 -8.54
C SER A 27 5.39 -4.72 -7.99
N GLY A 28 5.87 -4.21 -6.85
CA GLY A 28 5.37 -2.96 -6.29
C GLY A 28 5.63 -1.74 -7.18
N ARG A 29 6.81 -1.67 -7.83
CA ARG A 29 7.10 -0.65 -8.85
C ARG A 29 6.12 -0.70 -10.03
N LYS A 30 5.79 -1.91 -10.52
CA LYS A 30 4.78 -2.09 -11.59
C LYS A 30 3.39 -1.60 -11.15
N VAL A 31 2.99 -1.83 -9.90
CA VAL A 31 1.72 -1.32 -9.35
C VAL A 31 1.68 0.20 -9.39
N ILE A 32 2.75 0.88 -8.96
CA ILE A 32 2.82 2.35 -9.02
C ILE A 32 2.72 2.83 -10.47
N LYS A 33 3.48 2.24 -11.40
CA LYS A 33 3.41 2.58 -12.83
C LYS A 33 1.99 2.48 -13.37
N ARG A 34 1.30 1.36 -13.11
CA ARG A 34 -0.09 1.16 -13.54
C ARG A 34 -1.04 2.20 -12.94
N ARG A 35 -0.86 2.54 -11.66
CA ARG A 35 -1.70 3.54 -10.99
C ARG A 35 -1.50 4.95 -11.56
N LYS A 36 -0.25 5.35 -11.84
CA LYS A 36 0.08 6.61 -12.52
C LYS A 36 -0.53 6.67 -13.93
N ASN A 37 -0.37 5.61 -14.71
CA ASN A 37 -0.95 5.53 -16.06
C ASN A 37 -2.49 5.65 -16.02
N LYS A 38 -3.14 5.09 -15.00
CA LYS A 38 -4.59 5.21 -14.79
C LYS A 38 -5.02 6.53 -14.12
N LYS A 39 -4.09 7.46 -13.84
CA LYS A 39 -4.35 8.73 -13.14
C LYS A 39 -5.03 8.56 -11.78
N ARG A 40 -4.64 7.52 -11.01
CA ARG A 40 -5.15 7.21 -9.65
C ARG A 40 -4.20 7.63 -8.52
N VAL A 41 -3.06 8.20 -8.89
CA VAL A 41 -1.92 8.62 -8.05
C VAL A 41 -1.44 9.93 -8.59
#